data_AF-A0A940BXB8-F1
#
_entry.id   AF-A0A940BXB8-F1
#
_cell.length_a   1.000
_cell.length_b   1.000
_cell.length_c   1.000
_cell.angle_alpha   90.00
_cell.angle_beta   90.00
_cell.angle_gamma   90.00
#
_symmetry.space_group_name_H-M   'P 1'
#
loop_
_entity.id
_entity.type
_entity.pdbx_description
1 polymer ?
#
loop_
_entity_poly.entity_id
_entity_poly.type
_entity_poly.pdbx_seq_one_letter_code
_entity_poly.pdbx_strand_id
1 'polypeptide(L)'
;MAESYYINKKRSSFIVYEKEALRLRKKYAKLIKKLGGAIGSKTVIDHYYDEKINENAIVLQGLGVSVRGSMQYILNELNYDKRFANYKIYVRTKDHSDETVKEYIKQNNWTRTTTVPKGYYKVLESCKYVFTESYVPYQWIKKKDQVFIDIWHGTPLKKLGVIKNGNKAHLQSKQQKNFLCTDYFLYPNDFTKDIMFKSYDVASLMKGKALMLGYPRTAGILKVSKERTAEIREILAPYGEKVYAYMPTFRGYLNDEESIKREKEFLSYLDEQLNDNQILYVNLHHHIGQALDTSEFDHIETFPPLIDSYELLTATDALISDYSSVFFDYLVLGKQIILYIEDYDTYSSFQGLNMDIRGLPFDMAHSKQEVIDMLNRGKDYDDTTIRESMCAYDDPDNPEKLCQLFRDDEEGLVLEDHPHNDKKKVIFYSDCLREGKETDLLNDISDTIDKDSYDYWIGCDSMKTKSHVASAYPMLHDNQNISSEDDIRLSSIGAPIKELYLEGKLDFETAIKYLKYEYGLIPIQWYGYTDFDVLTVYDCVYPELVISFALSSAKNRILFMTEDMIANIKSGDKFMEDAVRFASEYMTVIAVTDPHFKEEAEKILPQDWAGNVSVLENADAITELLDKM
;
A
#
# COMPACT_ATOMS: atom_id res chain seq x y z
N MET A 1 45.80 -0.76 -9.25
CA MET A 1 46.36 -0.44 -7.92
C MET A 1 46.04 1.03 -7.68
N ALA A 2 44.80 1.42 -7.41
CA ALA A 2 43.95 1.15 -6.23
C ALA A 2 44.51 1.74 -4.92
N GLU A 3 44.98 2.98 -4.97
CA GLU A 3 45.05 3.87 -3.81
C GLU A 3 43.97 4.94 -3.96
N SER A 4 43.34 5.30 -2.83
CA SER A 4 42.27 6.29 -2.63
C SER A 4 40.82 5.83 -2.85
N TYR A 5 40.24 5.15 -1.85
CA TYR A 5 38.91 5.49 -1.29
C TYR A 5 38.86 4.98 0.16
N TYR A 6 39.72 5.52 1.04
CA TYR A 6 39.44 5.45 2.47
C TYR A 6 38.54 6.63 2.81
N ILE A 7 37.23 6.46 2.59
CA ILE A 7 36.24 7.46 2.99
C ILE A 7 35.46 6.89 4.17
N ASN A 8 35.90 7.33 5.36
CA ASN A 8 35.33 7.13 6.69
C ASN A 8 35.42 5.72 7.33
N LYS A 9 35.99 5.65 8.55
CA LYS A 9 36.02 4.46 9.42
C LYS A 9 34.66 4.29 10.13
N LYS A 10 33.63 3.91 9.36
CA LYS A 10 32.32 3.33 9.72
C LYS A 10 31.47 4.02 10.81
N ARG A 11 30.30 4.52 10.39
CA ARG A 11 29.01 4.11 10.99
C ARG A 11 28.22 3.35 9.93
N SER A 12 28.24 2.01 9.97
CA SER A 12 27.64 1.14 8.96
C SER A 12 26.11 1.19 8.89
N SER A 13 25.46 1.79 9.88
CA SER A 13 24.01 2.00 9.92
C SER A 13 23.66 2.97 11.05
N PHE A 14 22.76 3.93 10.82
CA PHE A 14 22.15 4.69 11.91
C PHE A 14 20.96 3.89 12.47
N ILE A 15 20.87 3.83 13.80
CA ILE A 15 19.74 3.20 14.49
C ILE A 15 19.04 4.30 15.28
N VAL A 16 17.73 4.46 15.06
CA VAL A 16 16.91 5.37 15.87
C VAL A 16 16.84 4.82 17.29
N TYR A 17 17.57 5.46 18.21
CA TYR A 17 17.60 5.03 19.61
C TYR A 17 16.47 5.70 20.40
N GLU A 18 15.30 5.07 20.38
CA GLU A 18 14.05 5.62 20.91
C GLU A 18 14.13 6.07 22.37
N LYS A 19 14.83 5.31 23.23
CA LYS A 19 15.02 5.66 24.65
C LYS A 19 15.73 6.99 24.82
N GLU A 20 16.73 7.26 23.98
CA GLU A 20 17.47 8.53 24.01
C GLU A 20 16.65 9.66 23.40
N ALA A 21 15.95 9.42 22.29
CA ALA A 21 15.03 10.40 21.73
C ALA A 21 13.99 10.85 22.78
N LEU A 22 13.37 9.90 23.49
CA LEU A 22 12.45 10.16 24.61
C LEU A 22 13.08 10.98 25.74
N ARG A 23 14.32 10.67 26.12
CA ARG A 23 15.06 11.44 27.14
C ARG A 23 15.26 12.89 26.68
N LEU A 24 15.64 13.08 25.42
CA LEU A 24 15.89 14.39 24.84
C LEU A 24 14.62 15.22 24.66
N ARG A 25 13.46 14.62 24.35
CA ARG A 25 12.17 15.35 24.21
C ARG A 25 11.90 16.28 25.39
N LYS A 26 12.09 15.82 26.62
CA LYS A 26 11.92 16.66 27.83
C LYS A 26 12.94 17.81 27.91
N LYS A 27 14.19 17.57 27.53
CA LYS A 27 15.25 18.59 27.51
C LYS A 27 14.96 19.66 26.46
N TYR A 28 14.61 19.24 25.25
CA TYR A 28 14.34 20.14 24.13
C TYR A 28 13.03 20.91 24.30
N ALA A 29 12.00 20.32 24.91
CA ALA A 29 10.79 21.06 25.30
C ALA A 29 11.09 22.25 26.23
N LYS A 30 12.03 22.10 27.17
CA LYS A 30 12.48 23.22 28.03
C LYS A 30 13.31 24.23 27.25
N LEU A 31 14.15 23.76 26.32
CA LEU A 31 14.98 24.61 25.47
C LEU A 31 14.12 25.50 24.56
N ILE A 32 13.10 24.93 23.90
CA ILE A 32 12.15 25.66 23.05
C ILE A 32 11.55 26.85 23.81
N LYS A 33 11.01 26.59 25.01
CA LYS A 33 10.43 27.64 25.85
C LYS A 33 11.45 28.70 26.27
N LYS A 34 12.68 28.29 26.60
CA LYS A 34 13.77 29.20 26.97
C LYS A 34 14.14 30.14 25.83
N LEU A 35 14.06 29.67 24.58
CA LEU A 35 14.36 30.44 23.37
C LEU A 35 13.14 31.19 22.80
N GLY A 36 12.03 31.23 23.56
CA GLY A 36 10.82 31.96 23.16
C GLY A 36 9.95 31.26 22.12
N GLY A 37 10.21 29.98 21.82
CA GLY A 37 9.37 29.16 20.95
C GLY A 37 8.20 28.51 21.69
N ALA A 38 7.25 27.95 20.94
CA ALA A 38 6.13 27.17 21.44
C ALA A 38 6.27 25.69 21.07
N ILE A 39 5.68 24.81 21.87
CA ILE A 39 5.55 23.39 21.51
C ILE A 39 4.53 23.29 20.38
N GLY A 40 4.84 22.52 19.35
CA GLY A 40 3.98 22.31 18.18
C GLY A 40 2.76 21.42 18.49
N SER A 41 1.95 21.18 17.47
CA SER A 41 0.86 20.19 17.53
C SER A 41 1.43 18.77 17.51
N LYS A 42 0.69 17.82 18.09
CA LYS A 42 1.08 16.40 18.04
C LYS A 42 0.95 15.86 16.61
N THR A 43 1.97 15.13 16.17
CA THR A 43 2.00 14.42 14.89
C THR A 43 2.17 12.91 15.11
N VAL A 44 2.30 12.15 14.02
CA VAL A 44 2.56 10.71 14.07
C VAL A 44 3.87 10.39 14.80
N ILE A 45 4.91 11.22 14.64
CA ILE A 45 6.20 11.02 15.31
C ILE A 45 6.04 11.17 16.83
N ASP A 46 5.15 12.05 17.30
CA ASP A 46 4.83 12.09 18.74
C ASP A 46 4.23 10.78 19.21
N HIS A 47 3.30 10.19 18.45
CA HIS A 47 2.70 8.91 18.80
C HIS A 47 3.70 7.74 18.73
N TYR A 48 4.60 7.75 17.74
CA TYR A 48 5.69 6.78 17.65
C TYR A 48 6.50 6.73 18.96
N TYR A 49 6.92 7.88 19.47
CA TYR A 49 7.69 7.93 20.73
C TYR A 49 6.83 7.75 21.98
N ASP A 50 5.66 8.38 22.05
CA ASP A 50 4.88 8.48 23.29
C ASP A 50 4.14 7.17 23.62
N GLU A 51 3.74 6.40 22.60
CA GLU A 51 2.90 5.21 22.77
C GLU A 51 3.75 3.95 22.94
N LYS A 52 3.47 3.18 24.00
CA LYS A 52 4.05 1.84 24.18
C LYS A 52 3.18 0.81 23.46
N ILE A 53 3.84 -0.21 22.92
CA ILE A 53 3.13 -1.37 22.36
C ILE A 53 2.41 -2.11 23.49
N ASN A 54 1.15 -2.42 23.24
CA ASN A 54 0.32 -3.30 24.04
C ASN A 54 0.22 -4.65 23.33
N GLU A 55 0.84 -5.67 23.94
CA GLU A 55 0.93 -7.04 23.43
C GLU A 55 -0.43 -7.70 23.17
N ASN A 56 -1.50 -7.23 23.84
CA ASN A 56 -2.87 -7.76 23.68
C ASN A 56 -3.79 -6.75 22.99
N ALA A 57 -3.28 -5.95 22.06
CA ALA A 57 -4.08 -5.02 21.27
C ALA A 57 -3.92 -5.25 19.76
N ILE A 58 -5.07 -5.31 19.09
CA ILE A 58 -5.19 -5.51 17.64
C ILE A 58 -5.90 -4.28 17.06
N VAL A 59 -5.39 -3.75 15.96
CA VAL A 59 -6.08 -2.74 15.16
C VAL A 59 -6.33 -3.26 13.75
N LEU A 60 -7.58 -3.19 13.32
CA LEU A 60 -8.04 -3.68 12.03
C LEU A 60 -8.55 -2.52 11.17
N GLN A 61 -8.14 -2.48 9.90
CA GLN A 61 -8.66 -1.55 8.90
C GLN A 61 -9.20 -2.31 7.68
N GLY A 62 -10.52 -2.51 7.68
CA GLY A 62 -11.24 -3.10 6.55
C GLY A 62 -11.37 -2.18 5.34
N LEU A 63 -11.72 -2.77 4.20
CA LEU A 63 -12.01 -2.04 2.98
C LEU A 63 -13.17 -1.06 3.21
N GLY A 64 -13.00 0.18 2.73
CA GLY A 64 -14.00 1.23 2.89
C GLY A 64 -14.27 1.62 4.36
N VAL A 65 -13.33 1.33 5.29
CA VAL A 65 -13.51 1.53 6.75
C VAL A 65 -14.81 0.92 7.28
N SER A 66 -15.06 -0.31 6.83
CA SER A 66 -16.19 -1.16 7.19
C SER A 66 -15.73 -2.40 7.97
N VAL A 67 -16.69 -3.18 8.47
CA VAL A 67 -16.48 -4.47 9.16
C VAL A 67 -17.10 -5.65 8.40
N ARG A 68 -17.36 -5.48 7.10
CA ARG A 68 -17.99 -6.48 6.23
C ARG A 68 -16.93 -7.26 5.44
N GLY A 69 -17.35 -8.32 4.75
CA GLY A 69 -16.42 -9.16 3.99
C GLY A 69 -15.47 -9.89 4.94
N SER A 70 -14.17 -9.92 4.65
CA SER A 70 -13.22 -10.74 5.45
C SER A 70 -13.15 -10.28 6.90
N MET A 71 -13.32 -8.98 7.14
CA MET A 71 -13.35 -8.38 8.47
C MET A 71 -14.40 -8.99 9.39
N GLN A 72 -15.57 -9.36 8.88
CA GLN A 72 -16.62 -9.98 9.68
C GLN A 72 -16.16 -11.32 10.26
N TYR A 73 -15.58 -12.17 9.41
CA TYR A 73 -15.15 -13.50 9.81
C TYR A 73 -13.92 -13.45 10.73
N ILE A 74 -13.03 -12.49 10.52
CA ILE A 74 -11.93 -12.20 11.46
C ILE A 74 -12.48 -11.73 12.81
N LEU A 75 -13.43 -10.79 12.82
CA LEU A 75 -14.02 -10.27 14.05
C LEU A 75 -14.81 -11.34 14.81
N ASN A 76 -15.50 -12.24 14.10
CA ASN A 76 -16.15 -13.40 14.70
C ASN A 76 -15.14 -14.27 15.44
N GLU A 77 -14.07 -14.70 14.77
CA GLU A 77 -13.01 -15.50 15.38
C GLU A 77 -12.41 -14.79 16.59
N LEU A 78 -11.99 -13.54 16.41
CA LEU A 78 -11.35 -12.75 17.45
C LEU A 78 -12.25 -12.48 18.64
N ASN A 79 -13.58 -12.36 18.48
CA ASN A 79 -14.50 -12.08 19.59
C ASN A 79 -15.01 -13.35 20.27
N TYR A 80 -15.23 -14.43 19.54
CA TYR A 80 -15.88 -15.64 20.04
C TYR A 80 -14.89 -16.68 20.59
N ASP A 81 -13.67 -16.72 20.06
CA ASP A 81 -12.66 -17.63 20.58
C ASP A 81 -12.02 -17.12 21.88
N LYS A 82 -12.01 -17.99 22.88
CA LYS A 82 -11.43 -17.76 24.20
C LYS A 82 -9.92 -17.53 24.18
N ARG A 83 -9.20 -18.04 23.16
CA ARG A 83 -7.76 -17.79 22.96
C ARG A 83 -7.47 -16.28 22.85
N PHE A 84 -8.42 -15.50 22.33
CA PHE A 84 -8.31 -14.05 22.21
C PHE A 84 -9.01 -13.27 23.34
N ALA A 85 -9.53 -13.91 24.39
CA ALA A 85 -10.37 -13.26 25.40
C ALA A 85 -9.75 -12.02 26.07
N ASN A 86 -8.41 -11.99 26.19
CA ASN A 86 -7.66 -10.88 26.79
C ASN A 86 -7.31 -9.76 25.80
N TYR A 87 -7.65 -9.91 24.51
CA TYR A 87 -7.32 -8.94 23.48
C TYR A 87 -8.35 -7.83 23.39
N LYS A 88 -7.85 -6.60 23.29
CA LYS A 88 -8.64 -5.43 22.91
C LYS A 88 -8.57 -5.23 21.40
N ILE A 89 -9.72 -5.10 20.76
CA ILE A 89 -9.83 -5.00 19.31
C ILE A 89 -10.27 -3.59 18.95
N TYR A 90 -9.54 -2.96 18.04
CA TYR A 90 -9.87 -1.66 17.49
C TYR A 90 -10.19 -1.80 16.00
N VAL A 91 -11.23 -1.12 15.54
CA VAL A 91 -11.57 -1.05 14.12
C VAL A 91 -11.52 0.39 13.66
N ARG A 92 -10.79 0.65 12.57
CA ARG A 92 -10.74 1.95 11.94
C ARG A 92 -12.08 2.28 11.27
N THR A 93 -12.71 3.36 11.72
CA THR A 93 -13.92 3.94 11.11
C THR A 93 -13.66 5.37 10.65
N LYS A 94 -14.64 5.98 9.97
CA LYS A 94 -14.71 7.43 9.69
C LYS A 94 -16.05 7.96 10.18
N ASP A 95 -16.18 9.29 10.27
CA ASP A 95 -17.40 9.94 10.76
C ASP A 95 -18.68 9.46 10.04
N HIS A 96 -18.62 9.15 8.74
CA HIS A 96 -19.77 8.66 7.97
C HIS A 96 -20.05 7.15 8.10
N SER A 97 -19.11 6.34 8.62
CA SER A 97 -19.28 4.88 8.79
C SER A 97 -19.39 4.44 10.24
N ASP A 98 -19.03 5.31 11.20
CA ASP A 98 -18.87 4.95 12.61
C ASP A 98 -20.14 4.40 13.26
N GLU A 99 -21.28 5.07 13.06
CA GLU A 99 -22.56 4.65 13.67
C GLU A 99 -23.06 3.32 13.09
N THR A 100 -22.97 3.14 11.77
CA THR A 100 -23.32 1.87 11.11
C THR A 100 -22.45 0.71 11.64
N VAL A 101 -21.15 0.95 11.81
CA VAL A 101 -20.23 -0.07 12.33
C VAL A 101 -20.50 -0.37 13.81
N LYS A 102 -20.83 0.64 14.64
CA LYS A 102 -21.22 0.41 16.04
C LYS A 102 -22.45 -0.46 16.18
N GLU A 103 -23.47 -0.20 15.36
CA GLU A 103 -24.68 -1.02 15.36
C GLU A 103 -24.37 -2.46 14.93
N TYR A 104 -23.52 -2.64 13.91
CA TYR A 104 -23.06 -3.96 13.49
C TYR A 104 -22.29 -4.72 14.58
N ILE A 105 -21.38 -4.03 15.30
CA ILE A 105 -20.65 -4.58 16.46
C ILE A 105 -21.63 -5.04 17.55
N LYS A 106 -22.66 -4.25 17.83
CA LYS A 106 -23.66 -4.55 18.85
C LYS A 106 -24.51 -5.77 18.46
N GLN A 107 -24.96 -5.83 17.21
CA GLN A 107 -25.78 -6.95 16.70
C GLN A 107 -25.02 -8.28 16.76
N ASN A 108 -23.73 -8.26 16.47
CA ASN A 108 -22.86 -9.46 16.52
C ASN A 108 -22.27 -9.74 17.92
N ASN A 109 -22.65 -8.96 18.94
CA ASN A 109 -22.14 -9.11 20.31
C ASN A 109 -20.60 -9.08 20.41
N TRP A 110 -19.95 -8.27 19.59
CA TRP A 110 -18.48 -8.11 19.57
C TRP A 110 -18.00 -7.16 20.69
N THR A 111 -18.26 -7.56 21.94
CA THR A 111 -18.09 -6.72 23.14
C THR A 111 -16.67 -6.18 23.38
N ARG A 112 -15.65 -6.78 22.76
CA ARG A 112 -14.24 -6.34 22.87
C ARG A 112 -13.78 -5.43 21.73
N THR A 113 -14.68 -5.11 20.81
CA THR A 113 -14.38 -4.33 19.61
C THR A 113 -14.80 -2.87 19.78
N THR A 114 -13.87 -1.95 19.53
CA THR A 114 -14.09 -0.49 19.65
C THR A 114 -13.80 0.21 18.33
N THR A 115 -14.68 1.10 17.89
CA THR A 115 -14.46 1.91 16.69
C THR A 115 -13.50 3.08 16.94
N VAL A 116 -12.75 3.48 15.91
CA VAL A 116 -11.72 4.52 15.99
C VAL A 116 -11.88 5.54 14.85
N PRO A 117 -12.87 6.45 14.93
CA PRO A 117 -13.07 7.51 13.94
C PRO A 117 -11.98 8.59 14.03
N LYS A 118 -11.50 8.86 15.26
CA LYS A 118 -10.46 9.83 15.59
C LYS A 118 -9.37 9.20 16.45
N GLY A 119 -8.17 9.78 16.45
CA GLY A 119 -7.04 9.26 17.22
C GLY A 119 -6.42 7.97 16.66
N TYR A 120 -6.61 7.69 15.36
CA TYR A 120 -6.16 6.45 14.75
C TYR A 120 -4.65 6.22 14.81
N TYR A 121 -3.83 7.25 14.60
CA TYR A 121 -2.37 7.13 14.74
C TYR A 121 -1.95 6.66 16.14
N LYS A 122 -2.60 7.16 17.20
CA LYS A 122 -2.35 6.69 18.56
C LYS A 122 -2.63 5.19 18.71
N VAL A 123 -3.73 4.72 18.13
CA VAL A 123 -4.10 3.30 18.18
C VAL A 123 -3.13 2.47 17.34
N LEU A 124 -2.80 2.89 16.13
CA LEU A 124 -1.79 2.25 15.26
C LEU A 124 -0.46 2.09 15.98
N GLU A 125 0.05 3.14 16.64
CA GLU A 125 1.35 3.12 17.31
C GLU A 125 1.39 2.33 18.63
N SER A 126 0.22 1.98 19.18
CA SER A 126 0.11 1.25 20.46
C SER A 126 -0.31 -0.21 20.32
N CYS A 127 -0.84 -0.63 19.18
CA CYS A 127 -1.24 -2.03 18.98
C CYS A 127 -0.04 -2.89 18.59
N LYS A 128 0.10 -4.07 19.20
CA LYS A 128 1.07 -5.08 18.78
C LYS A 128 0.77 -5.59 17.37
N TYR A 129 -0.50 -5.78 17.05
CA TYR A 129 -0.92 -6.30 15.76
C TYR A 129 -1.70 -5.27 14.96
N VAL A 130 -1.28 -5.06 13.73
CA VAL A 130 -1.90 -4.15 12.75
C VAL A 130 -2.36 -5.00 11.57
N PHE A 131 -3.59 -4.79 11.13
CA PHE A 131 -4.20 -5.54 10.04
C PHE A 131 -4.86 -4.61 9.03
N THR A 132 -4.74 -4.90 7.73
CA THR A 132 -5.50 -4.20 6.70
C THR A 132 -5.92 -5.07 5.52
N GLU A 133 -7.00 -4.67 4.84
CA GLU A 133 -7.40 -5.18 3.51
C GLU A 133 -7.02 -4.20 2.37
N SER A 134 -6.31 -3.12 2.70
CA SER A 134 -5.98 -2.06 1.74
C SER A 134 -4.61 -1.46 1.99
N TYR A 135 -4.54 -0.38 2.78
CA TYR A 135 -3.31 0.27 3.18
C TYR A 135 -3.56 1.10 4.44
N VAL A 136 -2.54 1.21 5.28
CA VAL A 136 -2.53 2.14 6.40
C VAL A 136 -2.08 3.55 5.95
N PRO A 137 -2.29 4.61 6.74
CA PRO A 137 -1.84 5.95 6.37
C PRO A 137 -0.33 5.99 6.09
N TYR A 138 0.07 6.75 5.07
CA TYR A 138 1.46 6.81 4.61
C TYR A 138 2.44 7.22 5.73
N GLN A 139 1.98 8.13 6.60
CA GLN A 139 2.75 8.71 7.69
C GLN A 139 3.00 7.74 8.86
N TRP A 140 2.28 6.61 8.94
CA TRP A 140 2.50 5.62 10.00
C TRP A 140 3.91 5.02 9.90
N ILE A 141 4.60 4.89 11.02
CA ILE A 141 5.93 4.29 11.07
C ILE A 141 5.80 2.98 11.85
N LYS A 142 6.03 1.86 11.17
CA LYS A 142 5.98 0.55 11.82
C LYS A 142 7.13 0.40 12.82
N LYS A 143 6.79 0.16 14.09
CA LYS A 143 7.78 -0.22 15.12
C LYS A 143 8.23 -1.66 14.90
N LYS A 144 9.49 -1.96 15.24
CA LYS A 144 10.08 -3.29 15.05
C LYS A 144 9.30 -4.42 15.73
N ASP A 145 8.72 -4.14 16.90
CA ASP A 145 8.02 -5.16 17.68
C ASP A 145 6.55 -5.30 17.26
N GLN A 146 6.06 -4.54 16.28
CA GLN A 146 4.71 -4.72 15.73
C GLN A 146 4.68 -5.79 14.65
N VAL A 147 3.55 -6.48 14.56
CA VAL A 147 3.23 -7.42 13.48
C VAL A 147 2.20 -6.78 12.57
N PHE A 148 2.54 -6.66 11.29
CA PHE A 148 1.70 -6.07 10.25
C PHE A 148 1.24 -7.12 9.24
N ILE A 149 -0.08 -7.32 9.17
CA ILE A 149 -0.73 -8.29 8.29
C ILE A 149 -1.53 -7.50 7.26
N ASP A 150 -1.28 -7.75 5.98
CA ASP A 150 -2.05 -7.18 4.88
C ASP A 150 -2.61 -8.33 4.04
N ILE A 151 -3.94 -8.38 3.93
CA ILE A 151 -4.58 -9.43 3.15
C ILE A 151 -4.97 -9.00 1.75
N TRP A 152 -4.84 -7.72 1.40
CA TRP A 152 -5.43 -7.18 0.18
C TRP A 152 -6.96 -7.38 0.14
N HIS A 153 -7.59 -7.28 -1.03
CA HIS A 153 -9.06 -7.26 -1.13
C HIS A 153 -9.65 -8.06 -2.30
N GLY A 154 -8.88 -8.94 -2.90
CA GLY A 154 -9.37 -9.84 -3.95
C GLY A 154 -8.31 -10.26 -4.96
N THR A 155 -8.61 -11.33 -5.70
CA THR A 155 -7.85 -11.77 -6.86
C THR A 155 -7.86 -10.67 -7.94
N PRO A 156 -6.69 -10.13 -8.35
CA PRO A 156 -6.61 -8.95 -9.19
C PRO A 156 -6.87 -9.30 -10.66
N LEU A 157 -8.13 -9.19 -11.11
CA LEU A 157 -8.42 -9.27 -12.55
C LEU A 157 -7.82 -8.07 -13.31
N LYS A 158 -7.94 -6.89 -12.72
CA LYS A 158 -7.51 -5.63 -13.32
C LYS A 158 -6.01 -5.46 -13.12
N LYS A 159 -5.31 -4.91 -14.11
CA LYS A 159 -3.91 -4.52 -13.93
C LYS A 159 -3.80 -3.48 -12.81
N LEU A 160 -2.83 -3.68 -11.92
CA LEU A 160 -2.60 -2.87 -10.73
C LEU A 160 -1.23 -2.20 -10.79
N GLY A 161 -1.03 -1.22 -9.91
CA GLY A 161 0.26 -0.58 -9.71
C GLY A 161 0.94 -0.08 -10.99
N VAL A 162 2.20 -0.43 -11.19
CA VAL A 162 3.06 0.02 -12.30
C VAL A 162 2.65 -0.55 -13.65
N ILE A 163 2.01 -1.73 -13.66
CA ILE A 163 1.57 -2.39 -14.90
C ILE A 163 0.19 -1.92 -15.39
N LYS A 164 -0.49 -1.06 -14.63
CA LYS A 164 -1.80 -0.50 -15.01
C LYS A 164 -1.66 0.26 -16.33
N ASN A 165 -2.65 0.11 -17.22
CA ASN A 165 -2.71 0.93 -18.43
C ASN A 165 -2.82 2.41 -18.04
N GLY A 166 -1.77 3.19 -18.32
CA GLY A 166 -1.71 4.63 -18.07
C GLY A 166 -0.35 5.11 -17.54
N ASN A 167 0.05 6.33 -17.91
CA ASN A 167 1.38 6.87 -17.61
C ASN A 167 1.48 7.37 -16.15
N LYS A 168 1.22 6.53 -15.14
CA LYS A 168 1.23 6.93 -13.71
C LYS A 168 1.85 5.86 -12.80
N ALA A 169 2.89 5.18 -13.27
CA ALA A 169 3.56 4.10 -12.56
C ALA A 169 4.06 4.51 -11.16
N HIS A 170 4.49 5.76 -10.98
CA HIS A 170 5.00 6.33 -9.73
C HIS A 170 3.94 6.82 -8.73
N LEU A 171 2.66 6.45 -8.91
CA LEU A 171 1.58 6.83 -7.99
C LEU A 171 1.18 5.65 -7.08
N GLN A 172 2.16 4.93 -6.54
CA GLN A 172 1.96 3.71 -5.75
C GLN A 172 2.59 3.76 -4.35
N SER A 173 2.99 4.96 -3.90
CA SER A 173 3.73 5.18 -2.66
C SER A 173 3.11 4.48 -1.45
N LYS A 174 1.78 4.57 -1.29
CA LYS A 174 1.06 3.94 -0.17
C LYS A 174 1.16 2.42 -0.19
N GLN A 175 0.93 1.80 -1.35
CA GLN A 175 0.93 0.35 -1.51
C GLN A 175 2.34 -0.21 -1.39
N GLN A 176 3.31 0.38 -2.10
CA GLN A 176 4.71 -0.03 -2.01
C GLN A 176 5.23 0.07 -0.57
N LYS A 177 4.99 1.21 0.09
CA LYS A 177 5.32 1.39 1.52
C LYS A 177 4.64 0.36 2.41
N ASN A 178 3.36 0.03 2.15
CA ASN A 178 2.65 -1.02 2.87
C ASN A 178 3.40 -2.35 2.75
N PHE A 179 3.70 -2.76 1.52
CA PHE A 179 4.30 -4.07 1.21
C PHE A 179 5.70 -4.19 1.78
N LEU A 180 6.52 -3.13 1.70
CA LEU A 180 7.85 -3.08 2.30
C LEU A 180 7.82 -3.17 3.83
N CYS A 181 6.69 -2.83 4.47
CA CYS A 181 6.53 -2.89 5.93
C CYS A 181 5.82 -4.16 6.41
N THR A 182 5.12 -4.89 5.54
CA THR A 182 4.29 -6.05 5.89
C THR A 182 5.13 -7.23 6.40
N ASP A 183 4.67 -7.88 7.47
CA ASP A 183 5.23 -9.15 7.96
C ASP A 183 4.56 -10.36 7.31
N TYR A 184 3.26 -10.27 7.00
CA TYR A 184 2.51 -11.30 6.29
C TYR A 184 1.62 -10.69 5.21
N PHE A 185 1.88 -11.03 3.95
CA PHE A 185 1.06 -10.60 2.82
C PHE A 185 0.30 -11.80 2.24
N LEU A 186 -1.03 -11.76 2.27
CA LEU A 186 -1.87 -12.90 1.87
C LEU A 186 -2.02 -13.00 0.36
N TYR A 187 -1.91 -14.23 -0.14
CA TYR A 187 -2.20 -14.62 -1.51
C TYR A 187 -3.23 -15.77 -1.51
N PRO A 188 -4.44 -15.56 -2.06
CA PRO A 188 -5.48 -16.59 -2.10
C PRO A 188 -5.23 -17.70 -3.14
N ASN A 189 -4.32 -17.45 -4.08
CA ASN A 189 -3.93 -18.35 -5.17
C ASN A 189 -2.59 -17.89 -5.78
N ASP A 190 -1.91 -18.79 -6.49
CA ASP A 190 -0.61 -18.49 -7.12
C ASP A 190 -0.70 -17.41 -8.20
N PHE A 191 -1.84 -17.33 -8.91
CA PHE A 191 -2.09 -16.25 -9.86
C PHE A 191 -2.01 -14.87 -9.19
N THR A 192 -2.65 -14.71 -8.02
CA THR A 192 -2.61 -13.44 -7.27
C THR A 192 -1.19 -13.12 -6.82
N LYS A 193 -0.44 -14.13 -6.34
CA LYS A 193 0.97 -13.97 -5.96
C LYS A 193 1.80 -13.41 -7.12
N ASP A 194 1.75 -14.06 -8.27
CA ASP A 194 2.53 -13.68 -9.45
C ASP A 194 2.17 -12.27 -9.96
N ILE A 195 0.88 -11.92 -9.97
CA ILE A 195 0.43 -10.60 -10.40
C ILE A 195 0.87 -9.52 -9.40
N MET A 196 0.74 -9.76 -8.11
CA MET A 196 1.11 -8.77 -7.09
C MET A 196 2.61 -8.51 -7.07
N PHE A 197 3.45 -9.53 -7.30
CA PHE A 197 4.90 -9.35 -7.44
C PHE A 197 5.26 -8.41 -8.60
N LYS A 198 4.58 -8.54 -9.74
CA LYS A 198 4.80 -7.71 -10.93
C LYS A 198 4.14 -6.34 -10.84
N SER A 199 3.09 -6.20 -10.04
CA SER A 199 2.28 -4.98 -10.04
C SER A 199 2.94 -3.81 -9.33
N TYR A 200 3.87 -4.05 -8.41
CA TYR A 200 4.41 -2.99 -7.54
C TYR A 200 5.94 -2.91 -7.52
N ASP A 201 6.65 -3.79 -8.22
CA ASP A 201 8.11 -3.81 -8.37
C ASP A 201 8.92 -3.74 -7.07
N VAL A 202 8.36 -4.22 -5.96
CA VAL A 202 9.04 -4.23 -4.64
C VAL A 202 9.14 -5.61 -4.02
N ALA A 203 8.71 -6.67 -4.71
CA ALA A 203 8.67 -8.02 -4.16
C ALA A 203 10.05 -8.49 -3.67
N SER A 204 11.13 -8.18 -4.39
CA SER A 204 12.49 -8.57 -3.96
C SER A 204 13.04 -7.79 -2.76
N LEU A 205 12.36 -6.71 -2.37
CA LEU A 205 12.66 -5.91 -1.20
C LEU A 205 11.82 -6.29 0.04
N MET A 206 10.67 -6.95 -0.16
CA MET A 206 9.76 -7.34 0.92
C MET A 206 10.41 -8.37 1.86
N LYS A 207 10.51 -8.04 3.16
CA LYS A 207 11.11 -8.92 4.18
C LYS A 207 10.11 -9.86 4.86
N GLY A 208 8.82 -9.58 4.72
CA GLY A 208 7.76 -10.41 5.28
C GLY A 208 7.59 -11.74 4.54
N LYS A 209 6.62 -12.54 5.01
CA LYS A 209 6.24 -13.84 4.44
C LYS A 209 5.08 -13.69 3.47
N ALA A 210 5.14 -14.46 2.38
CA ALA A 210 4.01 -14.69 1.49
C ALA A 210 3.11 -15.73 2.16
N LEU A 211 1.91 -15.31 2.56
CA LEU A 211 0.93 -16.14 3.25
C LEU A 211 -0.03 -16.75 2.21
N MET A 212 0.16 -18.03 1.89
CA MET A 212 -0.71 -18.74 0.95
C MET A 212 -1.97 -19.23 1.67
N LEU A 213 -3.03 -18.40 1.63
CA LEU A 213 -4.26 -18.62 2.38
C LEU A 213 -5.43 -17.97 1.63
N GLY A 214 -6.53 -18.69 1.44
CA GLY A 214 -7.78 -18.14 0.89
C GLY A 214 -8.38 -17.09 1.82
N TYR A 215 -9.26 -16.24 1.26
CA TYR A 215 -9.81 -15.12 2.02
C TYR A 215 -10.73 -15.56 3.18
N PRO A 216 -10.74 -14.83 4.31
CA PRO A 216 -11.73 -15.12 5.36
C PRO A 216 -13.19 -15.01 4.90
N ARG A 217 -13.47 -14.19 3.87
CA ARG A 217 -14.83 -14.04 3.30
C ARG A 217 -15.29 -15.25 2.48
N THR A 218 -14.38 -15.92 1.76
CA THR A 218 -14.69 -17.16 1.01
C THR A 218 -14.82 -18.33 1.97
N ALA A 219 -14.00 -18.39 3.02
CA ALA A 219 -14.21 -19.32 4.13
C ALA A 219 -15.57 -19.12 4.81
N GLY A 220 -16.01 -17.87 4.92
CA GLY A 220 -17.36 -17.51 5.32
C GLY A 220 -18.44 -18.22 4.50
N ILE A 221 -18.36 -18.11 3.16
CA ILE A 221 -19.25 -18.84 2.22
C ILE A 221 -19.24 -20.34 2.50
N LEU A 222 -18.06 -20.94 2.68
CA LEU A 222 -17.90 -22.38 2.91
C LEU A 222 -18.45 -22.85 4.26
N LYS A 223 -18.47 -21.97 5.29
CA LYS A 223 -18.95 -22.28 6.64
C LYS A 223 -20.44 -22.03 6.85
N VAL A 224 -21.13 -21.29 5.97
CA VAL A 224 -22.56 -21.02 6.15
C VAL A 224 -23.33 -22.33 6.22
N SER A 225 -24.10 -22.52 7.30
CA SER A 225 -24.88 -23.74 7.47
C SER A 225 -26.05 -23.78 6.49
N LYS A 226 -26.50 -24.98 6.15
CA LYS A 226 -27.68 -25.15 5.29
C LYS A 226 -28.92 -24.50 5.87
N GLU A 227 -29.05 -24.53 7.20
CA GLU A 227 -30.13 -23.88 7.94
C GLU A 227 -30.07 -22.36 7.75
N ARG A 228 -28.89 -21.76 7.91
CA ARG A 228 -28.70 -20.32 7.70
C ARG A 228 -28.94 -19.91 6.26
N THR A 229 -28.44 -20.69 5.29
CA THR A 229 -28.74 -20.46 3.88
C THR A 229 -30.24 -20.56 3.61
N ALA A 230 -30.96 -21.49 4.24
CA ALA A 230 -32.41 -21.61 4.12
C ALA A 230 -33.15 -20.42 4.74
N GLU A 231 -32.75 -19.93 5.92
CA GLU A 231 -33.29 -18.71 6.53
C GLU A 231 -33.12 -17.49 5.62
N ILE A 232 -31.92 -17.32 5.05
CA ILE A 232 -31.66 -16.24 4.09
C ILE A 232 -32.54 -16.45 2.85
N ARG A 233 -32.67 -17.67 2.35
CA ARG A 233 -33.52 -17.98 1.19
C ARG A 233 -34.99 -17.66 1.46
N GLU A 234 -35.51 -17.91 2.65
CA GLU A 234 -36.89 -17.53 3.03
C GLU A 234 -37.10 -16.01 3.02
N ILE A 235 -36.07 -15.23 3.34
CA ILE A 235 -36.11 -13.76 3.26
C ILE A 235 -36.05 -13.30 1.80
N LEU A 236 -35.18 -13.91 0.99
CA LEU A 236 -34.90 -13.45 -0.38
C LEU A 236 -35.90 -13.98 -1.42
N ALA A 237 -36.51 -15.13 -1.15
CA ALA A 237 -37.42 -15.83 -2.05
C ALA A 237 -38.59 -16.43 -1.25
N PRO A 238 -39.45 -15.59 -0.64
CA PRO A 238 -40.56 -16.05 0.20
C PRO A 238 -41.60 -16.89 -0.55
N TYR A 239 -41.61 -16.82 -1.89
CA TYR A 239 -42.52 -17.59 -2.74
C TYR A 239 -41.81 -18.74 -3.50
N GLY A 240 -40.53 -18.99 -3.20
CA GLY A 240 -39.74 -20.05 -3.81
C GLY A 240 -39.10 -19.67 -5.15
N GLU A 241 -38.86 -18.38 -5.37
CA GLU A 241 -38.20 -17.81 -6.53
C GLU A 241 -36.77 -18.34 -6.70
N LYS A 242 -36.31 -18.36 -7.95
CA LYS A 242 -34.88 -18.40 -8.26
C LYS A 242 -34.26 -17.05 -7.91
N VAL A 243 -33.17 -17.07 -7.16
CA VAL A 243 -32.52 -15.87 -6.64
C VAL A 243 -31.24 -15.61 -7.41
N TYR A 244 -31.14 -14.48 -8.07
CA TYR A 244 -29.93 -14.07 -8.79
C TYR A 244 -29.26 -12.91 -8.08
N ALA A 245 -27.94 -12.79 -8.22
CA ALA A 245 -27.19 -11.61 -7.76
C ALA A 245 -26.57 -10.87 -8.95
N TYR A 246 -26.66 -9.55 -8.97
CA TYR A 246 -25.95 -8.69 -9.91
C TYR A 246 -24.96 -7.78 -9.18
N MET A 247 -23.68 -7.94 -9.51
CA MET A 247 -22.57 -7.23 -8.86
C MET A 247 -21.59 -6.67 -9.92
N PRO A 248 -21.94 -5.55 -10.57
CA PRO A 248 -21.12 -4.97 -11.63
C PRO A 248 -19.97 -4.13 -11.11
N THR A 249 -18.99 -3.91 -11.99
CA THR A 249 -17.87 -3.01 -11.77
C THR A 249 -18.24 -1.56 -12.06
N PHE A 250 -17.78 -0.63 -11.24
CA PHE A 250 -17.87 0.80 -11.56
C PHE A 250 -17.07 1.16 -12.83
N ARG A 251 -17.69 1.89 -13.76
CA ARG A 251 -17.07 2.33 -15.02
C ARG A 251 -16.42 3.69 -14.87
N GLY A 252 -15.12 3.70 -14.54
CA GLY A 252 -14.37 4.94 -14.30
C GLY A 252 -14.13 5.85 -15.53
N TYR A 253 -14.51 5.41 -16.74
CA TYR A 253 -14.49 6.22 -17.96
C TYR A 253 -15.84 6.88 -18.29
N LEU A 254 -16.89 6.54 -17.56
CA LEU A 254 -18.19 7.19 -17.66
C LEU A 254 -18.32 8.23 -16.55
N ASN A 255 -19.10 9.29 -16.81
CA ASN A 255 -19.55 10.15 -15.73
C ASN A 255 -20.70 9.50 -14.94
N ASP A 256 -21.08 10.10 -13.82
CA ASP A 256 -22.11 9.54 -12.93
C ASP A 256 -23.48 9.44 -13.64
N GLU A 257 -23.89 10.45 -14.43
CA GLU A 257 -25.17 10.44 -15.15
C GLU A 257 -25.22 9.32 -16.21
N GLU A 258 -24.15 9.15 -16.98
CA GLU A 258 -24.00 8.07 -17.95
C GLU A 258 -24.04 6.69 -17.28
N SER A 259 -23.36 6.55 -16.14
CA SER A 259 -23.33 5.31 -15.36
C SER A 259 -24.72 4.96 -14.83
N ILE A 260 -25.42 5.93 -14.22
CA ILE A 260 -26.79 5.74 -13.69
C ILE A 260 -27.74 5.37 -14.82
N LYS A 261 -27.70 6.07 -15.95
CA LYS A 261 -28.54 5.80 -17.11
C LYS A 261 -28.32 4.38 -17.63
N ARG A 262 -27.05 3.98 -17.81
CA ARG A 262 -26.69 2.64 -18.26
C ARG A 262 -27.25 1.56 -17.34
N GLU A 263 -27.02 1.68 -16.03
CA GLU A 263 -27.51 0.69 -15.06
C GLU A 263 -29.04 0.65 -15.04
N LYS A 264 -29.73 1.81 -15.06
CA LYS A 264 -31.20 1.85 -15.13
C LYS A 264 -31.74 1.15 -16.37
N GLU A 265 -31.16 1.43 -17.54
CA GLU A 265 -31.55 0.77 -18.79
C GLU A 265 -31.30 -0.74 -18.80
N PHE A 266 -30.25 -1.21 -18.12
CA PHE A 266 -29.98 -2.64 -17.98
C PHE A 266 -30.99 -3.30 -17.04
N LEU A 267 -31.19 -2.72 -15.85
CA LEU A 267 -32.09 -3.24 -14.84
C LEU A 267 -33.55 -3.23 -15.31
N SER A 268 -34.04 -2.16 -15.93
CA SER A 268 -35.40 -2.12 -16.50
C SER A 268 -35.63 -3.21 -17.53
N TYR A 269 -34.64 -3.50 -18.38
CA TYR A 269 -34.76 -4.58 -19.35
C TYR A 269 -34.81 -5.95 -18.66
N LEU A 270 -33.95 -6.19 -17.67
CA LEU A 270 -33.98 -7.47 -16.94
C LEU A 270 -35.32 -7.63 -16.21
N ASP A 271 -35.79 -6.59 -15.53
CA ASP A 271 -37.07 -6.60 -14.80
C ASP A 271 -38.25 -7.00 -15.69
N GLU A 272 -38.32 -6.48 -16.91
CA GLU A 272 -39.36 -6.81 -17.90
C GLU A 272 -39.28 -8.26 -18.42
N GLN A 273 -38.10 -8.89 -18.37
CA GLN A 273 -37.87 -10.23 -18.91
C GLN A 273 -37.85 -11.33 -17.85
N LEU A 274 -37.59 -10.98 -16.58
CA LEU A 274 -37.72 -11.89 -15.46
C LEU A 274 -39.20 -12.24 -15.23
N ASN A 275 -39.43 -13.47 -14.79
CA ASN A 275 -40.78 -13.97 -14.47
C ASN A 275 -41.03 -13.89 -12.96
N ASP A 276 -42.29 -13.97 -12.52
CA ASP A 276 -42.70 -13.99 -11.10
C ASP A 276 -42.04 -15.10 -10.24
N ASN A 277 -41.35 -16.07 -10.85
CA ASN A 277 -40.58 -17.10 -10.15
C ASN A 277 -39.07 -16.80 -10.11
N GLN A 278 -38.65 -15.58 -10.42
CA GLN A 278 -37.28 -15.11 -10.45
C GLN A 278 -37.18 -13.76 -9.74
N ILE A 279 -36.09 -13.55 -9.01
CA ILE A 279 -35.78 -12.29 -8.34
C ILE A 279 -34.29 -11.98 -8.46
N LEU A 280 -33.95 -10.73 -8.72
CA LEU A 280 -32.59 -10.24 -8.85
C LEU A 280 -32.22 -9.31 -7.71
N TYR A 281 -31.20 -9.67 -6.93
CA TYR A 281 -30.60 -8.80 -5.93
C TYR A 281 -29.43 -8.03 -6.52
N VAL A 282 -29.38 -6.71 -6.31
CA VAL A 282 -28.32 -5.84 -6.86
C VAL A 282 -27.42 -5.27 -5.76
N ASN A 283 -26.12 -5.29 -6.00
CA ASN A 283 -25.11 -4.61 -5.17
C ASN A 283 -24.28 -3.67 -6.04
N LEU A 284 -24.73 -2.42 -6.11
CA LEU A 284 -24.14 -1.38 -6.96
C LEU A 284 -23.17 -0.50 -6.16
N HIS A 285 -22.26 0.15 -6.88
CA HIS A 285 -21.39 1.15 -6.27
C HIS A 285 -22.22 2.26 -5.61
N HIS A 286 -21.81 2.72 -4.43
CA HIS A 286 -22.62 3.63 -3.58
C HIS A 286 -23.15 4.89 -4.28
N HIS A 287 -22.36 5.51 -5.17
CA HIS A 287 -22.82 6.67 -5.96
C HIS A 287 -23.96 6.35 -6.93
N ILE A 288 -23.96 5.14 -7.48
CA ILE A 288 -24.98 4.68 -8.43
C ILE A 288 -26.20 4.16 -7.67
N GLY A 289 -25.97 3.33 -6.64
CA GLY A 289 -27.04 2.76 -5.83
C GLY A 289 -27.91 3.80 -5.11
N GLN A 290 -27.34 4.94 -4.72
CA GLN A 290 -28.12 6.04 -4.10
C GLN A 290 -29.06 6.75 -5.08
N ALA A 291 -28.81 6.64 -6.39
CA ALA A 291 -29.59 7.30 -7.43
C ALA A 291 -30.64 6.37 -8.07
N LEU A 292 -30.64 5.09 -7.71
CA LEU A 292 -31.57 4.09 -8.23
C LEU A 292 -32.55 3.68 -7.12
N ASP A 293 -33.83 3.93 -7.36
CA ASP A 293 -34.91 3.45 -6.50
C ASP A 293 -35.38 2.10 -7.01
N THR A 294 -35.05 1.02 -6.29
CA THR A 294 -35.45 -0.32 -6.71
C THR A 294 -36.94 -0.59 -6.54
N SER A 295 -37.68 0.27 -5.83
CA SER A 295 -39.15 0.14 -5.74
C SER A 295 -39.87 0.42 -7.07
N GLU A 296 -39.15 0.89 -8.09
CA GLU A 296 -39.66 1.03 -9.46
C GLU A 296 -39.67 -0.30 -10.25
N PHE A 297 -39.11 -1.39 -9.72
CA PHE A 297 -39.00 -2.70 -10.39
C PHE A 297 -39.86 -3.75 -9.69
N ASP A 298 -40.39 -4.70 -10.47
CA ASP A 298 -41.25 -5.78 -9.95
C ASP A 298 -40.44 -6.99 -9.44
N HIS A 299 -39.25 -7.24 -10.01
CA HIS A 299 -38.42 -8.43 -9.81
C HIS A 299 -37.00 -8.09 -9.32
N ILE A 300 -36.71 -6.84 -8.98
CA ILE A 300 -35.36 -6.38 -8.61
C ILE A 300 -35.35 -5.73 -7.23
N GLU A 301 -34.46 -6.21 -6.37
CA GLU A 301 -34.29 -5.73 -5.01
C GLU A 301 -32.83 -5.36 -4.71
N THR A 302 -32.58 -4.48 -3.74
CA THR A 302 -31.22 -4.24 -3.25
C THR A 302 -30.78 -5.31 -2.27
N PHE A 303 -29.47 -5.55 -2.16
CA PHE A 303 -28.94 -6.43 -1.12
C PHE A 303 -29.41 -5.95 0.28
N PRO A 304 -30.04 -6.83 1.09
CA PRO A 304 -30.50 -6.47 2.42
C PRO A 304 -29.33 -5.95 3.26
N PRO A 305 -29.40 -4.74 3.84
CA PRO A 305 -28.26 -4.10 4.47
C PRO A 305 -27.78 -4.84 5.72
N LEU A 306 -28.61 -5.68 6.36
CA LEU A 306 -28.27 -6.41 7.57
C LEU A 306 -27.79 -7.85 7.32
N ILE A 307 -27.88 -8.34 6.09
CA ILE A 307 -27.34 -9.65 5.71
C ILE A 307 -25.95 -9.42 5.13
N ASP A 308 -24.97 -10.22 5.56
CA ASP A 308 -23.65 -10.17 4.95
C ASP A 308 -23.73 -10.57 3.47
N SER A 309 -23.02 -9.83 2.61
CA SER A 309 -23.10 -10.07 1.18
C SER A 309 -22.59 -11.45 0.80
N TYR A 310 -21.61 -12.01 1.51
CA TYR A 310 -21.06 -13.34 1.22
C TYR A 310 -21.97 -14.45 1.76
N GLU A 311 -22.64 -14.25 2.91
CA GLU A 311 -23.73 -15.13 3.33
C GLU A 311 -24.87 -15.15 2.30
N LEU A 312 -25.29 -13.98 1.81
CA LEU A 312 -26.34 -13.85 0.80
C LEU A 312 -26.03 -14.65 -0.46
N LEU A 313 -24.79 -14.58 -0.95
CA LEU A 313 -24.37 -15.32 -2.15
C LEU A 313 -24.59 -16.84 -2.02
N THR A 314 -24.53 -17.41 -0.81
CA THR A 314 -24.86 -18.84 -0.59
C THR A 314 -26.31 -19.19 -0.91
N ALA A 315 -27.23 -18.22 -0.83
CA ALA A 315 -28.64 -18.40 -1.13
C ALA A 315 -29.02 -18.09 -2.59
N THR A 316 -28.08 -17.60 -3.40
CA THR A 316 -28.31 -17.32 -4.84
C THR A 316 -28.16 -18.58 -5.70
N ASP A 317 -28.77 -18.59 -6.88
CA ASP A 317 -28.66 -19.64 -7.89
C ASP A 317 -27.66 -19.28 -9.00
N ALA A 318 -27.50 -17.98 -9.28
CA ALA A 318 -26.54 -17.45 -10.25
C ALA A 318 -26.00 -16.08 -9.83
N LEU A 319 -24.76 -15.80 -10.24
CA LEU A 319 -24.12 -14.49 -10.18
C LEU A 319 -23.99 -13.91 -11.60
N ILE A 320 -24.52 -12.71 -11.79
CA ILE A 320 -24.26 -11.83 -12.93
C ILE A 320 -23.20 -10.82 -12.49
N SER A 321 -22.07 -10.80 -13.18
CA SER A 321 -21.00 -9.82 -12.94
C SER A 321 -20.35 -9.45 -14.26
N ASP A 322 -19.17 -8.84 -14.21
CA ASP A 322 -18.43 -8.36 -15.36
C ASP A 322 -16.91 -8.53 -15.14
N TYR A 323 -16.19 -7.44 -14.90
CA TYR A 323 -14.76 -7.38 -14.62
C TYR A 323 -14.47 -7.27 -13.11
N SER A 324 -15.41 -7.69 -12.27
CA SER A 324 -15.28 -7.65 -10.81
C SER A 324 -14.55 -8.88 -10.30
N SER A 325 -13.70 -8.72 -9.29
CA SER A 325 -13.02 -9.87 -8.66
C SER A 325 -13.98 -10.79 -7.90
N VAL A 326 -15.23 -10.37 -7.66
CA VAL A 326 -16.21 -11.13 -6.87
C VAL A 326 -16.55 -12.48 -7.50
N PHE A 327 -16.43 -12.63 -8.83
CA PHE A 327 -16.68 -13.94 -9.44
C PHE A 327 -15.64 -14.97 -8.99
N PHE A 328 -14.39 -14.57 -8.68
CA PHE A 328 -13.40 -15.48 -8.12
C PHE A 328 -13.81 -15.96 -6.74
N ASP A 329 -14.35 -15.07 -5.90
CA ASP A 329 -14.83 -15.47 -4.58
C ASP A 329 -16.08 -16.38 -4.69
N TYR A 330 -16.93 -16.16 -5.71
CA TYR A 330 -18.13 -16.96 -5.96
C TYR A 330 -17.82 -18.37 -6.49
N LEU A 331 -16.62 -18.59 -7.04
CA LEU A 331 -16.21 -19.90 -7.58
C LEU A 331 -16.34 -21.02 -6.54
N VAL A 332 -16.10 -20.74 -5.26
CA VAL A 332 -16.17 -21.76 -4.19
C VAL A 332 -17.56 -22.42 -4.09
N LEU A 333 -18.61 -21.75 -4.58
CA LEU A 333 -19.98 -22.29 -4.61
C LEU A 333 -20.23 -23.29 -5.74
N GLY A 334 -19.42 -23.27 -6.81
CA GLY A 334 -19.63 -24.08 -8.01
C GLY A 334 -20.96 -23.79 -8.74
N LYS A 335 -21.55 -22.62 -8.51
CA LYS A 335 -22.82 -22.17 -9.09
C LYS A 335 -22.62 -21.41 -10.39
N GLN A 336 -23.72 -21.04 -11.05
CA GLN A 336 -23.65 -20.31 -12.31
C GLN A 336 -23.08 -18.91 -12.13
N ILE A 337 -22.10 -18.58 -12.95
CA ILE A 337 -21.51 -17.26 -13.17
C ILE A 337 -21.79 -16.87 -14.63
N ILE A 338 -22.36 -15.69 -14.80
CA ILE A 338 -22.58 -15.01 -16.09
C ILE A 338 -21.77 -13.71 -16.07
N LEU A 339 -20.86 -13.55 -17.02
CA LEU A 339 -20.07 -12.35 -17.22
C LEU A 339 -20.68 -11.51 -18.35
N TYR A 340 -21.29 -10.39 -17.99
CA TYR A 340 -21.84 -9.41 -18.92
C TYR A 340 -20.74 -8.42 -19.35
N ILE A 341 -20.22 -8.64 -20.55
CA ILE A 341 -18.99 -8.02 -21.07
C ILE A 341 -19.23 -7.27 -22.38
N GLU A 342 -20.38 -6.60 -22.51
CA GLU A 342 -20.75 -5.83 -23.71
C GLU A 342 -19.71 -4.76 -24.12
N ASP A 343 -18.94 -4.27 -23.15
CA ASP A 343 -17.97 -3.19 -23.30
C ASP A 343 -16.52 -3.65 -23.14
N TYR A 344 -16.24 -4.94 -23.42
CA TYR A 344 -14.94 -5.57 -23.19
C TYR A 344 -13.76 -4.78 -23.77
N ASP A 345 -13.83 -4.41 -25.04
CA ASP A 345 -12.73 -3.73 -25.72
C ASP A 345 -12.43 -2.36 -25.11
N THR A 346 -13.49 -1.59 -24.79
CA THR A 346 -13.38 -0.29 -24.11
C THR A 346 -12.80 -0.46 -22.71
N TYR A 347 -13.34 -1.40 -21.93
CA TYR A 347 -12.94 -1.63 -20.55
C TYR A 347 -11.49 -2.12 -20.46
N SER A 348 -11.13 -3.13 -21.25
CA SER A 348 -9.79 -3.71 -21.30
C SER A 348 -8.74 -2.68 -21.73
N SER A 349 -9.07 -1.83 -22.71
CA SER A 349 -8.18 -0.75 -23.14
C SER A 349 -7.95 0.28 -22.02
N PHE A 350 -9.02 0.69 -21.33
CA PHE A 350 -8.93 1.70 -20.27
C PHE A 350 -8.24 1.18 -19.01
N GLN A 351 -8.68 0.03 -18.48
CA GLN A 351 -8.25 -0.46 -17.17
C GLN A 351 -7.04 -1.40 -17.26
N GLY A 352 -6.92 -2.17 -18.34
CA GLY A 352 -6.03 -3.32 -18.45
C GLY A 352 -6.51 -4.52 -17.63
N LEU A 353 -6.43 -5.72 -18.20
CA LEU A 353 -6.75 -6.98 -17.54
C LEU A 353 -5.50 -7.88 -17.45
N ASN A 354 -5.36 -8.62 -16.36
CA ASN A 354 -4.28 -9.60 -16.13
C ASN A 354 -4.55 -10.96 -16.78
N MET A 355 -5.80 -11.21 -17.18
CA MET A 355 -6.21 -12.39 -17.93
C MET A 355 -7.32 -12.04 -18.93
N ASP A 356 -7.36 -12.75 -20.05
CA ASP A 356 -8.48 -12.67 -20.99
C ASP A 356 -9.64 -13.52 -20.46
N ILE A 357 -10.64 -12.85 -19.86
CA ILE A 357 -11.78 -13.54 -19.26
C ILE A 357 -12.62 -14.28 -20.30
N ARG A 358 -12.55 -13.94 -21.60
CA ARG A 358 -13.32 -14.62 -22.65
C ARG A 358 -12.87 -16.07 -22.88
N GLY A 359 -11.67 -16.42 -22.41
CA GLY A 359 -11.16 -17.79 -22.43
C GLY A 359 -11.57 -18.63 -21.21
N LEU A 360 -12.29 -18.05 -20.24
CA LEU A 360 -12.78 -18.76 -19.06
C LEU A 360 -14.08 -19.54 -19.41
N PRO A 361 -14.39 -20.62 -18.67
CA PRO A 361 -15.51 -21.49 -19.01
C PRO A 361 -16.89 -20.89 -18.71
N PHE A 362 -16.96 -19.67 -18.18
CA PHE A 362 -18.21 -19.06 -17.75
C PHE A 362 -19.10 -18.63 -18.91
N ASP A 363 -20.35 -18.35 -18.59
CA ASP A 363 -21.30 -17.79 -19.53
C ASP A 363 -20.89 -16.35 -19.90
N MET A 364 -20.57 -16.11 -21.17
CA MET A 364 -20.14 -14.79 -21.67
C MET A 364 -21.29 -14.11 -22.39
N ALA A 365 -21.89 -13.11 -21.76
CA ALA A 365 -22.98 -12.33 -22.36
C ALA A 365 -22.44 -11.01 -22.94
N HIS A 366 -22.75 -10.77 -24.21
CA HIS A 366 -22.48 -9.52 -24.94
C HIS A 366 -23.74 -8.67 -25.13
N SER A 367 -24.91 -9.19 -24.78
CA SER A 367 -26.17 -8.44 -24.81
C SER A 367 -27.05 -8.77 -23.60
N LYS A 368 -28.00 -7.88 -23.30
CA LYS A 368 -28.99 -8.08 -22.22
C LYS A 368 -29.85 -9.34 -22.45
N GLN A 369 -30.18 -9.64 -23.71
CA GLN A 369 -30.93 -10.84 -24.08
C GLN A 369 -30.16 -12.12 -23.77
N GLU A 370 -28.85 -12.14 -24.08
CA GLU A 370 -28.01 -13.30 -23.78
C GLU A 370 -27.92 -13.58 -22.27
N VAL A 371 -27.92 -12.54 -21.43
CA VAL A 371 -28.01 -12.71 -19.96
C VAL A 371 -29.28 -13.47 -19.59
N ILE A 372 -30.44 -13.08 -20.12
CA ILE A 372 -31.73 -13.75 -19.86
C ILE A 372 -31.72 -15.19 -20.37
N ASP A 373 -31.21 -15.42 -21.58
CA ASP A 373 -31.13 -16.75 -22.18
C ASP A 373 -30.25 -17.69 -21.33
N MET A 374 -29.12 -17.18 -20.83
CA MET A 374 -28.21 -17.93 -19.95
C MET A 374 -28.80 -18.21 -18.57
N LEU A 375 -29.51 -17.25 -17.96
CA LEU A 375 -30.23 -17.48 -16.69
C LEU A 375 -31.29 -18.57 -16.83
N ASN A 376 -32.05 -18.55 -17.93
CA ASN A 376 -33.09 -19.53 -18.18
C ASN A 376 -32.55 -20.93 -18.49
N ARG A 377 -31.40 -21.00 -19.18
CA ARG A 377 -30.68 -22.25 -19.45
C ARG A 377 -30.07 -22.86 -18.17
N GLY A 378 -29.58 -22.04 -17.25
CA GLY A 378 -28.80 -22.50 -16.10
C GLY A 378 -27.35 -22.84 -16.46
N LYS A 379 -26.57 -23.30 -15.47
CA LYS A 379 -25.15 -23.69 -15.68
C LYS A 379 -25.06 -24.98 -16.52
N ASP A 380 -24.30 -24.95 -17.61
CA ASP A 380 -23.96 -26.13 -18.44
C ASP A 380 -22.45 -26.28 -18.73
N TYR A 381 -21.61 -25.44 -18.12
CA TYR A 381 -20.16 -25.48 -18.29
C TYR A 381 -19.46 -26.16 -17.11
N ASP A 382 -18.24 -26.65 -17.36
CA ASP A 382 -17.35 -27.21 -16.35
C ASP A 382 -16.31 -26.15 -15.91
N ASP A 383 -16.35 -25.79 -14.64
CA ASP A 383 -15.43 -24.85 -14.00
C ASP A 383 -14.44 -25.52 -13.04
N THR A 384 -14.31 -26.85 -13.08
CA THR A 384 -13.48 -27.62 -12.13
C THR A 384 -12.03 -27.13 -12.15
N THR A 385 -11.39 -27.01 -13.31
CA THR A 385 -9.97 -26.60 -13.42
C THR A 385 -9.73 -25.17 -12.94
N ILE A 386 -10.61 -24.22 -13.28
CA ILE A 386 -10.44 -22.83 -12.83
C ILE A 386 -10.69 -22.70 -11.33
N ARG A 387 -11.64 -23.46 -10.79
CA ARG A 387 -11.92 -23.50 -9.35
C ARG A 387 -10.78 -24.13 -8.56
N GLU A 388 -10.20 -25.24 -9.03
CA GLU A 388 -9.03 -25.86 -8.38
C GLU A 388 -7.83 -24.91 -8.29
N SER A 389 -7.61 -24.08 -9.32
CA SER A 389 -6.48 -23.14 -9.35
C SER A 389 -6.75 -21.84 -8.58
N MET A 390 -7.95 -21.24 -8.72
CA MET A 390 -8.28 -19.95 -8.13
C MET A 390 -8.72 -20.04 -6.67
N CYS A 391 -9.23 -21.20 -6.25
CA CYS A 391 -9.67 -21.49 -4.88
C CYS A 391 -8.71 -22.47 -4.17
N ALA A 392 -7.46 -22.60 -4.65
CA ALA A 392 -6.50 -23.60 -4.18
C ALA A 392 -6.25 -23.56 -2.66
N TYR A 393 -6.34 -22.38 -2.06
CA TYR A 393 -6.11 -22.15 -0.63
C TYR A 393 -7.38 -21.80 0.14
N ASP A 394 -8.57 -21.89 -0.48
CA ASP A 394 -9.83 -21.66 0.21
C ASP A 394 -10.17 -22.85 1.12
N ASP A 395 -10.40 -22.54 2.39
CA ASP A 395 -10.71 -23.53 3.41
C ASP A 395 -11.61 -22.87 4.47
N PRO A 396 -12.65 -23.55 4.96
CA PRO A 396 -13.56 -23.01 5.97
C PRO A 396 -12.82 -22.50 7.22
N ASP A 397 -11.66 -23.05 7.57
CA ASP A 397 -10.88 -22.71 8.76
C ASP A 397 -9.88 -21.56 8.56
N ASN A 398 -9.83 -20.94 7.37
CA ASN A 398 -8.92 -19.83 7.12
C ASN A 398 -9.04 -18.63 8.08
N PRO A 399 -10.23 -18.21 8.56
CA PRO A 399 -10.33 -17.15 9.56
C PRO A 399 -9.61 -17.52 10.86
N GLU A 400 -9.75 -18.77 11.30
CA GLU A 400 -9.06 -19.30 12.48
C GLU A 400 -7.54 -19.31 12.25
N LYS A 401 -7.09 -19.94 11.16
CA LYS A 401 -5.67 -20.02 10.77
C LYS A 401 -5.04 -18.62 10.72
N LEU A 402 -5.67 -17.68 10.03
CA LEU A 402 -5.21 -16.29 9.94
C LEU A 402 -5.11 -15.61 11.31
N CYS A 403 -6.11 -15.80 12.18
CA CYS A 403 -6.14 -15.13 13.47
C CYS A 403 -5.07 -15.62 14.44
N GLN A 404 -4.48 -16.80 14.22
CA GLN A 404 -3.34 -17.29 15.03
C GLN A 404 -2.12 -16.35 14.93
N LEU A 405 -1.95 -15.65 13.80
CA LEU A 405 -0.92 -14.61 13.66
C LEU A 405 -1.05 -13.47 14.69
N PHE A 406 -2.25 -13.23 15.24
CA PHE A 406 -2.45 -12.26 16.33
C PHE A 406 -1.93 -12.74 17.70
N ARG A 407 -1.27 -13.91 17.73
CA ARG A 407 -0.64 -14.52 18.91
C ARG A 407 0.80 -14.96 18.60
N ASP A 408 1.39 -14.45 17.51
CA ASP A 408 2.71 -14.85 17.02
C ASP A 408 2.80 -16.37 16.75
N ASP A 409 1.70 -16.97 16.27
CA ASP A 409 1.55 -18.40 16.03
C ASP A 409 1.31 -18.66 14.54
N GLU A 410 2.23 -19.41 13.92
CA GLU A 410 2.25 -19.74 12.49
C GLU A 410 1.74 -21.16 12.20
N GLU A 411 1.22 -21.88 13.21
CA GLU A 411 0.80 -23.28 13.06
C GLU A 411 -0.30 -23.43 11.98
N GLY A 412 -0.11 -24.40 11.08
CA GLY A 412 -1.07 -24.69 10.01
C GLY A 412 -1.12 -23.66 8.86
N LEU A 413 -0.24 -22.65 8.87
CA LEU A 413 -0.09 -21.70 7.76
C LEU A 413 0.91 -22.20 6.71
N VAL A 414 0.61 -21.90 5.45
CA VAL A 414 1.56 -22.07 4.35
C VAL A 414 2.25 -20.73 4.14
N LEU A 415 3.49 -20.66 4.63
CA LEU A 415 4.32 -19.46 4.55
C LEU A 415 5.48 -19.70 3.59
N GLU A 416 5.61 -18.81 2.61
CA GLU A 416 6.71 -18.78 1.66
C GLU A 416 7.54 -17.50 1.86
N ASP A 417 8.78 -17.53 1.38
CA ASP A 417 9.59 -16.31 1.25
C ASP A 417 9.20 -15.55 -0.03
N HIS A 418 9.23 -14.23 0.05
CA HIS A 418 9.16 -13.39 -1.15
C HIS A 418 10.40 -13.61 -2.03
N PRO A 419 10.31 -13.37 -3.35
CA PRO A 419 11.38 -13.69 -4.28
C PRO A 419 12.61 -12.82 -3.98
N HIS A 420 13.65 -13.42 -3.43
CA HIS A 420 14.94 -12.77 -3.24
C HIS A 420 15.97 -13.33 -4.22
N ASN A 421 16.90 -12.48 -4.65
CA ASN A 421 18.03 -12.87 -5.47
C ASN A 421 19.33 -12.36 -4.83
N ASP A 422 20.46 -12.83 -5.36
CA ASP A 422 21.80 -12.44 -4.90
C ASP A 422 22.30 -11.13 -5.53
N LYS A 423 21.47 -10.45 -6.33
CA LYS A 423 21.84 -9.19 -6.99
C LYS A 423 21.97 -8.09 -5.96
N LYS A 424 22.90 -7.16 -6.21
CA LYS A 424 23.05 -5.96 -5.38
C LYS A 424 21.83 -5.06 -5.56
N LYS A 425 21.25 -4.60 -4.45
CA LYS A 425 20.06 -3.75 -4.42
C LYS A 425 20.46 -2.28 -4.37
N VAL A 426 20.19 -1.55 -5.45
CA VAL A 426 20.60 -0.15 -5.62
C VAL A 426 19.39 0.74 -5.79
N ILE A 427 19.31 1.85 -5.06
CA ILE A 427 18.26 2.86 -5.28
C ILE A 427 18.88 4.21 -5.60
N PHE A 428 18.43 4.82 -6.69
CA PHE A 428 18.74 6.20 -7.07
C PHE A 428 17.55 7.09 -6.75
N TYR A 429 17.67 7.90 -5.71
CA TYR A 429 16.62 8.82 -5.29
C TYR A 429 16.80 10.21 -5.94
N SER A 430 15.77 10.65 -6.66
CA SER A 430 15.60 12.02 -7.16
C SER A 430 14.27 12.55 -6.66
N ASP A 431 14.17 13.84 -6.30
CA ASP A 431 12.90 14.39 -5.83
C ASP A 431 11.80 14.31 -6.89
N CYS A 432 12.13 14.65 -8.13
CA CYS A 432 11.12 14.82 -9.18
C CYS A 432 11.56 14.46 -10.60
N LEU A 433 12.80 13.99 -10.79
CA LEU A 433 13.37 13.65 -12.10
C LEU A 433 13.23 14.78 -13.12
N ARG A 434 13.58 16.00 -12.69
CA ARG A 434 13.51 17.20 -13.53
C ARG A 434 14.43 17.11 -14.74
N GLU A 435 14.06 17.82 -15.79
CA GLU A 435 14.86 17.93 -17.01
C GLU A 435 16.25 18.51 -16.69
N GLY A 436 17.33 17.79 -17.00
CA GLY A 436 18.69 18.22 -16.69
C GLY A 436 19.72 17.10 -16.80
N LYS A 437 21.00 17.48 -16.66
CA LYS A 437 22.16 16.56 -16.78
C LYS A 437 22.06 15.37 -15.85
N GLU A 438 21.54 15.57 -14.65
CA GLU A 438 21.32 14.53 -13.66
C GLU A 438 20.39 13.44 -14.24
N THR A 439 19.18 13.81 -14.64
CA THR A 439 18.20 12.86 -15.18
C THR A 439 18.69 12.22 -16.47
N ASP A 440 19.42 12.94 -17.31
CA ASP A 440 20.07 12.38 -18.51
C ASP A 440 21.08 11.29 -18.14
N LEU A 441 21.96 11.55 -17.18
CA LEU A 441 22.91 10.55 -16.69
C LEU A 441 22.21 9.36 -16.01
N LEU A 442 21.07 9.58 -15.33
CA LEU A 442 20.28 8.47 -14.78
C LEU A 442 19.66 7.60 -15.88
N ASN A 443 19.27 8.19 -17.02
CA ASN A 443 18.83 7.43 -18.21
C ASN A 443 19.98 6.60 -18.77
N ASP A 444 21.17 7.20 -18.90
CA ASP A 444 22.36 6.49 -19.39
C ASP A 444 22.71 5.29 -18.49
N ILE A 445 22.60 5.44 -17.16
CA ILE A 445 22.76 4.34 -16.20
C ILE A 445 21.70 3.26 -16.43
N SER A 446 20.43 3.65 -16.59
CA SER A 446 19.32 2.72 -16.83
C SER A 446 19.58 1.81 -18.05
N ASP A 447 20.18 2.38 -19.09
CA ASP A 447 20.47 1.69 -20.35
C ASP A 447 21.71 0.78 -20.27
N THR A 448 22.64 1.07 -19.37
CA THR A 448 23.97 0.43 -19.32
C THR A 448 24.21 -0.45 -18.10
N ILE A 449 23.45 -0.27 -17.01
CA ILE A 449 23.64 -1.02 -15.77
C ILE A 449 23.45 -2.52 -16.02
N ASP A 450 24.36 -3.32 -15.45
CA ASP A 450 24.30 -4.78 -15.54
C ASP A 450 23.12 -5.33 -14.73
N LYS A 451 21.99 -5.55 -15.42
CA LYS A 451 20.76 -6.10 -14.82
C LYS A 451 20.93 -7.54 -14.34
N ASP A 452 22.01 -8.24 -14.66
CA ASP A 452 22.29 -9.57 -14.10
C ASP A 452 22.95 -9.47 -12.71
N SER A 453 23.71 -8.41 -12.45
CA SER A 453 24.40 -8.17 -11.17
C SER A 453 23.61 -7.26 -10.22
N TYR A 454 22.75 -6.39 -10.74
CA TYR A 454 22.04 -5.36 -9.99
C TYR A 454 20.51 -5.46 -10.15
N ASP A 455 19.80 -5.38 -9.03
CA ASP A 455 18.43 -4.88 -9.02
C ASP A 455 18.50 -3.39 -8.68
N TYR A 456 17.91 -2.54 -9.52
CA TYR A 456 17.95 -1.11 -9.30
C TYR A 456 16.58 -0.46 -9.38
N TRP A 457 16.37 0.56 -8.55
CA TRP A 457 15.14 1.33 -8.46
C TRP A 457 15.39 2.82 -8.58
N ILE A 458 14.42 3.51 -9.16
CA ILE A 458 14.34 4.97 -9.16
C ILE A 458 13.36 5.40 -8.06
N GLY A 459 13.89 6.07 -7.05
CA GLY A 459 13.11 6.66 -5.96
C GLY A 459 12.65 8.07 -6.31
N CYS A 460 11.36 8.40 -6.15
CA CYS A 460 10.88 9.76 -6.42
C CYS A 460 9.62 10.15 -5.65
N ASP A 461 9.42 11.46 -5.46
CA ASP A 461 8.17 11.98 -4.89
C ASP A 461 7.03 11.92 -5.91
N SER A 462 5.92 11.28 -5.54
CA SER A 462 4.76 11.07 -6.41
C SER A 462 4.10 12.37 -6.88
N MET A 463 4.20 13.46 -6.12
CA MET A 463 3.49 14.71 -6.39
C MET A 463 4.35 15.71 -7.16
N LYS A 464 5.62 15.88 -6.79
CA LYS A 464 6.56 16.79 -7.45
C LYS A 464 6.86 16.35 -8.88
N THR A 465 6.89 15.03 -9.12
CA THR A 465 7.10 14.45 -10.45
C THR A 465 6.04 14.89 -11.48
N LYS A 466 4.83 15.28 -11.04
CA LYS A 466 3.76 15.74 -11.94
C LYS A 466 4.10 17.04 -12.68
N SER A 467 5.08 17.79 -12.21
CA SER A 467 5.57 18.99 -12.88
C SER A 467 6.62 18.71 -13.96
N HIS A 468 7.13 17.47 -14.04
CA HIS A 468 8.24 17.05 -14.91
C HIS A 468 7.86 15.80 -15.73
N VAL A 469 6.62 15.78 -16.24
CA VAL A 469 6.06 14.62 -16.95
C VAL A 469 6.93 14.20 -18.16
N ALA A 470 7.53 15.16 -18.85
CA ALA A 470 8.26 14.91 -20.09
C ALA A 470 9.54 14.09 -19.86
N SER A 471 10.28 14.35 -18.79
CA SER A 471 11.47 13.56 -18.41
C SER A 471 11.11 12.37 -17.52
N ALA A 472 10.26 12.56 -16.53
CA ALA A 472 10.10 11.58 -15.46
C ALA A 472 9.26 10.37 -15.86
N TYR A 473 8.17 10.57 -16.60
CA TYR A 473 7.23 9.47 -16.85
C TYR A 473 7.81 8.38 -17.76
N PRO A 474 8.54 8.70 -18.85
CA PRO A 474 9.22 7.68 -19.65
C PRO A 474 10.20 6.85 -18.80
N MET A 475 11.07 7.53 -18.04
CA MET A 475 12.03 6.90 -17.12
C MET A 475 11.34 5.96 -16.12
N LEU A 476 10.26 6.41 -15.48
CA LEU A 476 9.54 5.65 -14.46
C LEU A 476 8.66 4.53 -15.03
N HIS A 477 8.36 4.57 -16.33
CA HIS A 477 7.64 3.51 -17.02
C HIS A 477 8.58 2.39 -17.44
N ASP A 478 9.79 2.74 -17.89
CA ASP A 478 10.74 1.77 -18.43
C ASP A 478 11.59 1.10 -17.33
N ASN A 479 11.56 1.65 -16.12
CA ASN A 479 12.38 1.20 -14.99
C ASN A 479 11.59 0.98 -13.70
N GLN A 480 12.10 0.07 -12.88
CA GLN A 480 11.55 -0.18 -11.54
C GLN A 480 11.64 1.10 -10.72
N ASN A 481 10.55 1.43 -10.01
CA ASN A 481 10.48 2.66 -9.24
C ASN A 481 9.84 2.44 -7.87
N ILE A 482 10.24 3.24 -6.89
CA ILE A 482 9.63 3.27 -5.56
C ILE A 482 9.25 4.70 -5.26
N SER A 483 7.95 4.93 -5.08
CA SER A 483 7.44 6.29 -4.92
C SER A 483 7.35 6.70 -3.45
N SER A 484 7.57 7.98 -3.16
CA SER A 484 7.41 8.59 -1.85
C SER A 484 6.37 9.71 -1.85
N GLU A 485 5.97 10.18 -0.67
CA GLU A 485 5.20 11.42 -0.49
C GLU A 485 5.98 12.40 0.40
N ASP A 486 6.09 13.65 -0.06
CA ASP A 486 6.72 14.80 0.61
C ASP A 486 5.83 15.33 1.73
N ASP A 487 5.60 14.47 2.72
CA ASP A 487 4.84 14.77 3.93
C ASP A 487 5.68 14.45 5.17
N ILE A 488 6.85 15.09 5.25
CA ILE A 488 7.74 15.01 6.42
C ILE A 488 7.08 15.74 7.60
N ARG A 489 6.54 14.98 8.55
CA ARG A 489 5.88 15.53 9.75
C ARG A 489 6.74 15.37 10.99
N LEU A 490 7.59 16.36 11.25
CA LEU A 490 8.31 16.46 12.51
C LEU A 490 7.35 16.51 13.71
N SER A 491 7.83 16.11 14.88
CA SER A 491 7.01 16.08 16.10
C SER A 491 6.73 17.47 16.65
N SER A 492 5.86 17.53 17.67
CA SER A 492 5.62 18.72 18.48
C SER A 492 6.89 19.34 19.10
N ILE A 493 8.00 18.59 19.15
CA ILE A 493 9.33 19.07 19.55
C ILE A 493 10.21 19.34 18.33
N GLY A 494 10.18 18.47 17.33
CA GLY A 494 11.08 18.57 16.17
C GLY A 494 10.83 19.80 15.32
N ALA A 495 9.56 20.08 14.97
CA ALA A 495 9.22 21.24 14.14
C ALA A 495 9.69 22.56 14.77
N PRO A 496 9.38 22.87 16.05
CA PRO A 496 9.90 24.09 16.68
C PRO A 496 11.43 24.15 16.80
N ILE A 497 12.11 23.01 16.96
CA ILE A 497 13.58 22.99 17.00
C ILE A 497 14.19 23.35 15.64
N LYS A 498 13.61 22.83 14.56
CA LYS A 498 13.98 23.22 13.21
C LYS A 498 13.72 24.72 12.99
N GLU A 499 12.54 25.22 13.37
CA GLU A 499 12.20 26.65 13.24
C GLU A 499 13.16 27.55 14.03
N LEU A 500 13.47 27.23 15.29
CA LEU A 500 14.41 28.00 16.10
C LEU A 500 15.84 28.02 15.50
N TYR A 501 16.23 26.93 14.84
CA TYR A 501 17.48 26.89 14.09
C TYR A 501 17.43 27.81 12.86
N LEU A 502 16.37 27.73 12.05
CA LEU A 502 16.18 28.58 10.87
C LEU A 502 16.09 30.07 11.21
N GLU A 503 15.58 30.41 12.39
CA GLU A 503 15.55 31.78 12.94
C GLU A 503 16.90 32.25 13.52
N GLY A 504 17.93 31.40 13.53
CA GLY A 504 19.24 31.69 14.11
C GLY A 504 19.27 31.74 15.64
N LYS A 505 18.21 31.28 16.31
CA LYS A 505 18.12 31.22 17.79
C LYS A 505 18.76 29.96 18.38
N LEU A 506 19.06 28.98 17.53
CA LEU A 506 19.69 27.72 17.89
C LEU A 506 20.73 27.34 16.84
N ASP A 507 21.91 26.90 17.25
CA ASP A 507 22.93 26.39 16.33
C ASP A 507 22.58 24.98 15.81
N PHE A 508 23.08 24.64 14.62
CA PHE A 508 22.81 23.35 13.98
C PHE A 508 23.27 22.17 14.83
N GLU A 509 24.47 22.22 15.43
CA GLU A 509 24.99 21.13 16.26
C GLU A 509 24.08 20.80 17.46
N THR A 510 23.44 21.82 18.02
CA THR A 510 22.47 21.64 19.09
C THR A 510 21.13 21.15 18.55
N ALA A 511 20.64 21.65 17.42
CA ALA A 511 19.41 21.17 16.80
C ALA A 511 19.49 19.69 16.38
N ILE A 512 20.56 19.32 15.67
CA ILE A 512 20.72 17.99 15.05
C ILE A 512 20.88 16.86 16.08
N LYS A 513 21.36 17.16 17.29
CA LYS A 513 21.40 16.21 18.42
C LYS A 513 20.02 15.61 18.73
N TYR A 514 18.94 16.33 18.46
CA TYR A 514 17.56 15.84 18.56
C TYR A 514 17.00 15.44 17.19
N LEU A 515 17.08 16.33 16.20
CA LEU A 515 16.41 16.14 14.90
C LEU A 515 16.84 14.87 14.16
N LYS A 516 18.09 14.42 14.33
CA LYS A 516 18.57 13.17 13.71
C LYS A 516 17.71 11.95 14.02
N TYR A 517 17.07 11.89 15.19
CA TYR A 517 16.19 10.77 15.53
C TYR A 517 14.88 10.82 14.76
N GLU A 518 14.37 12.01 14.45
CA GLU A 518 13.14 12.15 13.65
C GLU A 518 13.44 12.00 12.16
N TYR A 519 14.51 12.60 11.65
CA TYR A 519 14.94 12.41 10.26
C TYR A 519 15.31 10.94 9.97
N GLY A 520 15.93 10.24 10.92
CA GLY A 520 16.21 8.80 10.76
C GLY A 520 14.97 7.91 10.72
N LEU A 521 13.78 8.39 11.09
CA LEU A 521 12.53 7.66 10.93
C LEU A 521 11.97 7.75 9.49
N ILE A 522 12.40 8.73 8.69
CA ILE A 522 11.83 8.98 7.36
C ILE A 522 12.14 7.84 6.38
N PRO A 523 13.38 7.33 6.26
CA PRO A 523 13.64 6.16 5.43
C PRO A 523 12.89 4.91 5.91
N ILE A 524 12.69 4.77 7.23
CA ILE A 524 11.90 3.67 7.82
C ILE A 524 10.42 3.82 7.44
N GLN A 525 9.90 5.05 7.46
CA GLN A 525 8.53 5.34 7.04
C GLN A 525 8.32 4.97 5.57
N TRP A 526 9.27 5.32 4.69
CA TRP A 526 9.11 5.20 3.24
C TRP A 526 9.42 3.79 2.72
N TYR A 527 10.49 3.18 3.23
CA TYR A 527 11.02 1.92 2.72
C TYR A 527 10.98 0.79 3.75
N GLY A 528 10.31 0.98 4.89
CA GLY A 528 10.31 0.01 5.98
C GLY A 528 11.73 -0.26 6.48
N TYR A 529 12.01 -1.52 6.81
CA TYR A 529 13.36 -1.96 7.19
C TYR A 529 14.08 -2.62 6.02
N THR A 530 13.85 -2.14 4.79
CA THR A 530 14.53 -2.63 3.60
C THR A 530 16.05 -2.41 3.69
N ASP A 531 16.81 -3.42 3.26
CA ASP A 531 18.26 -3.36 3.18
C ASP A 531 18.70 -3.10 1.74
N PHE A 532 19.02 -1.84 1.44
CA PHE A 532 19.70 -1.50 0.18
C PHE A 532 21.21 -1.68 0.35
N ASP A 533 21.87 -2.25 -0.67
CA ASP A 533 23.33 -2.32 -0.72
C ASP A 533 23.91 -0.93 -1.01
N VAL A 534 23.24 -0.16 -1.89
CA VAL A 534 23.61 1.22 -2.20
C VAL A 534 22.36 2.09 -2.26
N LEU A 535 22.37 3.22 -1.55
CA LEU A 535 21.40 4.31 -1.70
C LEU A 535 22.12 5.55 -2.22
N THR A 536 21.68 6.04 -3.37
CA THR A 536 22.22 7.24 -4.01
C THR A 536 21.22 8.37 -3.90
N VAL A 537 21.59 9.45 -3.21
CA VAL A 537 20.86 10.72 -3.20
C VAL A 537 21.39 11.53 -4.38
N TYR A 538 20.58 11.66 -5.42
CA TYR A 538 21.07 12.03 -6.73
C TYR A 538 20.68 13.46 -7.13
N ASP A 539 19.37 13.76 -7.14
CA ASP A 539 18.84 15.10 -7.40
C ASP A 539 17.89 15.46 -6.27
N CYS A 540 18.46 15.92 -5.16
CA CYS A 540 17.72 16.24 -3.95
C CYS A 540 18.10 17.60 -3.38
N VAL A 541 17.20 18.57 -3.48
CA VAL A 541 17.41 19.96 -3.02
C VAL A 541 16.70 20.25 -1.69
N TYR A 542 16.25 19.21 -0.98
CA TYR A 542 15.64 19.34 0.35
C TYR A 542 16.62 18.90 1.44
N PRO A 543 17.12 19.81 2.30
CA PRO A 543 18.10 19.50 3.34
C PRO A 543 17.66 18.37 4.28
N GLU A 544 16.36 18.27 4.57
CA GLU A 544 15.78 17.23 5.41
C GLU A 544 15.97 15.84 4.82
N LEU A 545 15.78 15.68 3.50
CA LEU A 545 15.95 14.40 2.82
C LEU A 545 17.42 14.02 2.71
N VAL A 546 18.31 14.99 2.45
CA VAL A 546 19.76 14.78 2.50
C VAL A 546 20.19 14.22 3.87
N ILE A 547 19.71 14.83 4.96
CA ILE A 547 19.98 14.34 6.33
C ILE A 547 19.33 12.96 6.54
N SER A 548 18.10 12.77 6.10
CA SER A 548 17.34 11.53 6.34
C SER A 548 17.99 10.33 5.65
N PHE A 549 18.37 10.47 4.39
CA PHE A 549 19.03 9.40 3.65
C PHE A 549 20.46 9.15 4.11
N ALA A 550 21.18 10.16 4.60
CA ALA A 550 22.43 9.96 5.31
C ALA A 550 22.26 9.04 6.53
N LEU A 551 21.10 9.11 7.20
CA LEU A 551 20.73 8.30 8.36
C LEU A 551 19.97 7.01 8.01
N SER A 552 19.90 6.62 6.72
CA SER A 552 19.27 5.37 6.31
C SER A 552 20.07 4.13 6.72
N SER A 553 19.42 2.97 6.66
CA SER A 553 20.03 1.65 6.92
C SER A 553 20.90 1.12 5.77
N ALA A 554 20.94 1.80 4.62
CA ALA A 554 21.69 1.33 3.45
C ALA A 554 23.18 1.08 3.78
N LYS A 555 23.76 0.01 3.23
CA LYS A 555 25.15 -0.38 3.53
C LYS A 555 26.12 0.70 3.04
N ASN A 556 25.93 1.15 1.81
CA ASN A 556 26.64 2.25 1.21
C ASN A 556 25.67 3.39 0.86
N ARG A 557 26.14 4.63 1.03
CA ARG A 557 25.36 5.83 0.69
C ARG A 557 26.20 6.77 -0.16
N ILE A 558 25.62 7.27 -1.24
CA ILE A 558 26.26 8.21 -2.15
C ILE A 558 25.41 9.49 -2.14
N LEU A 559 26.05 10.65 -2.03
CA LEU A 559 25.40 11.94 -2.24
C LEU A 559 26.03 12.63 -3.45
N PHE A 560 25.21 12.92 -4.44
CA PHE A 560 25.56 13.82 -5.53
C PHE A 560 25.24 15.25 -5.09
N MET A 561 26.25 16.09 -5.05
CA MET A 561 26.09 17.54 -4.88
C MET A 561 25.83 18.14 -6.26
N THR A 562 24.57 18.40 -6.58
CA THR A 562 24.17 18.98 -7.86
C THR A 562 24.58 20.45 -7.96
N GLU A 563 24.60 21.00 -9.18
CA GLU A 563 24.85 22.42 -9.43
C GLU A 563 23.91 23.30 -8.59
N ASP A 564 22.63 22.95 -8.53
CA ASP A 564 21.64 23.72 -7.75
C ASP A 564 21.88 23.65 -6.25
N MET A 565 22.30 22.50 -5.71
CA MET A 565 22.67 22.42 -4.29
C MET A 565 23.84 23.38 -3.98
N ILE A 566 24.86 23.38 -4.84
CA ILE A 566 26.05 24.23 -4.67
C ILE A 566 25.68 25.71 -4.84
N ALA A 567 24.87 26.03 -5.85
CA ALA A 567 24.37 27.38 -6.09
C ALA A 567 23.51 27.90 -4.93
N ASN A 568 22.60 27.08 -4.41
CA ASN A 568 21.76 27.41 -3.26
C ASN A 568 22.61 27.72 -2.02
N ILE A 569 23.60 26.88 -1.71
CA ILE A 569 24.53 27.10 -0.61
C ILE A 569 25.29 28.42 -0.78
N LYS A 570 25.82 28.69 -1.97
CA LYS A 570 26.52 29.95 -2.29
C LYS A 570 25.62 31.17 -2.19
N SER A 571 24.34 31.02 -2.50
CA SER A 571 23.33 32.07 -2.38
C SER A 571 22.88 32.32 -0.93
N GLY A 572 23.35 31.51 0.02
CA GLY A 572 23.11 31.68 1.45
C GLY A 572 22.15 30.66 2.07
N ASP A 573 21.83 29.55 1.38
CA ASP A 573 21.07 28.45 1.98
C ASP A 573 21.92 27.73 3.04
N LYS A 574 21.86 28.25 4.26
CA LYS A 574 22.62 27.75 5.39
C LYS A 574 22.18 26.35 5.80
N PHE A 575 20.90 26.00 5.63
CA PHE A 575 20.41 24.70 6.04
C PHE A 575 20.89 23.60 5.09
N MET A 576 20.89 23.85 3.79
CA MET A 576 21.50 22.93 2.84
C MET A 576 23.00 22.73 3.11
N GLU A 577 23.74 23.81 3.42
CA GLU A 577 25.17 23.71 3.77
C GLU A 577 25.38 22.81 4.99
N ASP A 578 24.64 23.06 6.08
CA ASP A 578 24.75 22.30 7.31
C ASP A 578 24.30 20.83 7.12
N ALA A 579 23.28 20.59 6.30
CA ALA A 579 22.81 19.25 5.94
C ALA A 579 23.85 18.45 5.16
N VAL A 580 24.49 19.03 4.15
CA VAL A 580 25.56 18.39 3.37
C VAL A 580 26.77 18.08 4.26
N ARG A 581 27.20 19.05 5.08
CA ARG A 581 28.30 18.85 6.04
C ARG A 581 28.00 17.71 6.99
N PHE A 582 26.79 17.66 7.56
CA PHE A 582 26.35 16.56 8.42
C PHE A 582 26.29 15.22 7.69
N ALA A 583 25.70 15.20 6.49
CA ALA A 583 25.56 13.98 5.69
C ALA A 583 26.93 13.36 5.37
N SER A 584 27.96 14.19 5.14
CA SER A 584 29.32 13.72 4.86
C SER A 584 29.91 12.82 5.96
N GLU A 585 29.42 12.90 7.20
CA GLU A 585 29.81 11.98 8.29
C GLU A 585 29.29 10.54 8.10
N TYR A 586 28.27 10.35 7.27
CA TYR A 586 27.56 9.07 7.08
C TYR A 586 27.59 8.57 5.62
N MET A 587 27.93 9.42 4.66
CA MET A 587 28.06 9.05 3.24
C MET A 587 29.35 8.28 3.00
N THR A 588 29.27 7.25 2.15
CA THR A 588 30.43 6.51 1.63
C THR A 588 31.16 7.34 0.57
N VAL A 589 30.41 8.05 -0.28
CA VAL A 589 30.95 8.90 -1.35
C VAL A 589 30.15 10.20 -1.43
N ILE A 590 30.88 11.30 -1.61
CA ILE A 590 30.31 12.57 -2.09
C ILE A 590 30.81 12.75 -3.53
N ALA A 591 29.89 12.99 -4.45
CA ALA A 591 30.17 13.09 -5.87
C ALA A 591 29.60 14.38 -6.48
N VAL A 592 30.16 14.76 -7.63
CA VAL A 592 29.61 15.78 -8.54
C VAL A 592 29.56 15.18 -9.95
N THR A 593 28.61 15.64 -10.75
CA THR A 593 28.47 15.24 -12.16
C THR A 593 29.31 16.08 -13.12
N ASP A 594 29.93 17.17 -12.66
CA ASP A 594 30.78 18.05 -13.47
C ASP A 594 32.08 18.39 -12.71
N PRO A 595 33.27 18.18 -13.30
CA PRO A 595 34.56 18.46 -12.68
C PRO A 595 34.71 19.89 -12.21
N HIS A 596 34.04 20.85 -12.86
CA HIS A 596 34.10 22.27 -12.50
C HIS A 596 33.59 22.51 -11.07
N PHE A 597 32.62 21.72 -10.62
CA PHE A 597 32.02 21.85 -9.29
C PHE A 597 32.80 21.12 -8.20
N LYS A 598 33.84 20.33 -8.54
CA LYS A 598 34.61 19.58 -7.55
C LYS A 598 35.23 20.47 -6.47
N GLU A 599 35.97 21.50 -6.88
CA GLU A 599 36.64 22.41 -5.94
C GLU A 599 35.63 23.16 -5.06
N GLU A 600 34.45 23.45 -5.61
CA GLU A 600 33.39 24.16 -4.90
C GLU A 600 32.72 23.27 -3.85
N ALA A 601 32.43 22.02 -4.21
CA ALA A 601 31.93 21.01 -3.28
C ALA A 601 32.94 20.77 -2.14
N GLU A 602 34.23 20.66 -2.45
CA GLU A 602 35.29 20.48 -1.43
C GLU A 602 35.38 21.65 -0.44
N LYS A 603 35.13 22.89 -0.88
CA LYS A 603 35.07 24.07 0.01
C LYS A 603 33.86 24.05 0.95
N ILE A 604 32.76 23.44 0.52
CA ILE A 604 31.53 23.29 1.31
C ILE A 604 31.67 22.17 2.34
N LEU A 605 32.47 21.15 2.07
CA LEU A 605 32.62 20.00 2.96
C LEU A 605 33.58 20.30 4.14
N PRO A 606 33.62 19.44 5.17
CA PRO A 606 34.66 19.48 6.20
C PRO A 606 36.07 19.33 5.61
N GLN A 607 37.10 19.85 6.29
CA GLN A 607 38.47 19.92 5.72
C GLN A 607 39.08 18.57 5.33
N ASP A 608 38.68 17.49 5.99
CA ASP A 608 39.11 16.12 5.70
C ASP A 608 38.53 15.57 4.38
N TRP A 609 37.62 16.30 3.73
CA TRP A 609 37.12 16.00 2.39
C TRP A 609 37.89 16.67 1.25
N ALA A 610 38.93 17.48 1.54
CA ALA A 610 39.77 18.08 0.50
C ALA A 610 40.42 16.99 -0.39
N GLY A 611 40.21 17.06 -1.71
CA GLY A 611 40.64 16.05 -2.68
C GLY A 611 39.80 14.76 -2.72
N ASN A 612 38.82 14.59 -1.82
CA ASN A 612 38.05 13.35 -1.64
C ASN A 612 36.66 13.39 -2.30
N VAL A 613 36.31 14.46 -3.02
CA VAL A 613 35.10 14.50 -3.85
C VAL A 613 35.35 13.77 -5.16
N SER A 614 34.46 12.83 -5.47
CA SER A 614 34.50 12.05 -6.71
C SER A 614 33.81 12.80 -7.85
N VAL A 615 34.32 12.62 -9.07
CA VAL A 615 33.71 13.17 -10.27
C VAL A 615 33.16 11.99 -11.05
N LEU A 616 31.83 11.93 -11.19
CA LEU A 616 31.10 10.83 -11.80
C LEU A 616 30.25 11.38 -12.95
N GLU A 617 30.89 11.58 -14.10
CA GLU A 617 30.31 12.28 -15.27
C GLU A 617 29.51 11.37 -16.21
N ASN A 618 29.64 10.05 -16.08
CA ASN A 618 29.06 9.07 -16.99
C ASN A 618 28.68 7.77 -16.27
N ALA A 619 27.87 6.94 -16.94
CA ALA A 619 27.35 5.70 -16.39
C ALA A 619 28.45 4.67 -16.09
N ASP A 620 29.54 4.63 -16.87
CA ASP A 620 30.68 3.72 -16.63
C ASP A 620 31.35 4.01 -15.28
N ALA A 621 31.58 5.30 -14.97
CA ALA A 621 32.19 5.71 -13.71
C ALA A 621 31.32 5.34 -12.49
N ILE A 622 30.00 5.42 -12.64
CA ILE A 622 29.05 5.03 -11.59
C ILE A 622 29.03 3.51 -11.45
N THR A 623 29.00 2.77 -12.55
CA THR A 623 29.02 1.29 -12.55
C THR A 623 30.30 0.77 -11.90
N GLU A 624 31.47 1.31 -12.27
CA GLU A 624 32.73 0.96 -11.61
C GLU A 624 32.73 1.23 -10.11
N LEU A 625 32.01 2.27 -9.66
CA LEU A 625 31.88 2.58 -8.25
C LEU A 625 30.98 1.56 -7.54
N LEU A 626 29.85 1.20 -8.15
CA LEU A 626 28.95 0.17 -7.63
C LEU A 626 29.63 -1.21 -7.55
N ASP A 627 30.49 -1.55 -8.50
CA ASP A 627 31.24 -2.82 -8.49
C ASP A 627 32.22 -2.92 -7.32
N LYS A 628 32.80 -1.78 -6.92
CA LYS A 628 33.76 -1.66 -5.80
C LYS A 628 33.07 -1.70 -4.43
N MET A 629 31.79 -1.34 -4.35
CA MET A 629 30.96 -1.32 -3.13
C MET A 629 30.35 -2.68 -2.81
#